data_AF-A0A134A9G6-F1
#
_entry.id   AF-A0A134A9G6-F1
#
_cell.length_a   1.000
_cell.length_b   1.000
_cell.length_c   1.000
_cell.angle_alpha   90.00
_cell.angle_beta   90.00
_cell.angle_gamma   90.00
#
_symmetry.space_group_name_H-M   'P 1'
#
loop_
_entity.id
_entity.type
_entity.pdbx_description
1 polymer ?
#
loop_
_entity_poly.entity_id
_entity_poly.type
_entity_poly.pdbx_seq_one_letter_code
_entity_poly.pdbx_strand_id
1 'polypeptide(L)'
;MVKNRGETLIESLISMFFVTVAIIPIANLFLKTFQTDVKVDDLNKKNVNIENMIEIIKAKKYEEILNFNGKYEISEVDDFYNRFAVEKKYQILKNLEGRKDKKGKTQEEKINVEIKRTDEYFINESGKKEYIFEIKVDKIKDYYFPDFDKNS
;
A
#
# COMPACT_ATOMS: atom_id res chain seq x y z
N MET A 1 -37.37 55.65 14.35
CA MET A 1 -36.09 55.91 13.65
C MET A 1 -36.13 55.19 12.31
N VAL A 2 -36.07 55.92 11.21
CA VAL A 2 -35.97 55.33 9.86
C VAL A 2 -34.50 54.91 9.69
N LYS A 3 -34.23 53.59 9.64
CA LYS A 3 -32.86 53.08 9.38
C LYS A 3 -32.47 53.50 7.96
N ASN A 4 -31.36 54.23 7.82
CA ASN A 4 -30.89 54.67 6.50
C ASN A 4 -30.43 53.46 5.69
N ARG A 5 -30.94 53.30 4.47
CA ARG A 5 -30.63 52.13 3.60
C ARG A 5 -29.13 51.91 3.41
N GLY A 6 -28.32 52.98 3.43
CA GLY A 6 -26.86 52.89 3.34
C GLY A 6 -26.17 52.31 4.58
N GLU A 7 -26.72 52.54 5.77
CA GLU A 7 -26.19 52.00 7.03
C GLU A 7 -26.44 50.48 7.10
N THR A 8 -27.62 50.03 6.67
CA THR A 8 -27.98 48.60 6.55
C THR A 8 -27.10 47.87 5.52
N LEU A 9 -26.67 48.53 4.44
CA LEU A 9 -25.77 47.94 3.44
C LEU A 9 -24.35 47.73 4.00
N ILE A 10 -23.84 48.70 4.75
CA ILE A 10 -22.51 48.62 5.37
C ILE A 10 -22.49 47.54 6.45
N GLU A 11 -23.52 47.45 7.30
CA GLU A 11 -23.67 46.39 8.30
C GLU A 11 -23.68 44.99 7.64
N SER A 12 -24.39 44.84 6.52
CA SER A 12 -24.45 43.58 5.75
C SER A 12 -23.08 43.21 5.15
N LEU A 13 -22.36 44.19 4.59
CA LEU A 13 -21.03 43.98 4.02
C LEU A 13 -20.01 43.57 5.09
N ILE A 14 -20.04 44.23 6.24
CA ILE A 14 -19.17 43.93 7.38
C ILE A 14 -19.48 42.54 7.94
N SER A 15 -20.77 42.18 8.07
CA SER A 15 -21.19 40.84 8.48
C SER A 15 -20.70 39.77 7.50
N MET A 16 -20.88 39.99 6.20
CA MET A 16 -20.38 39.08 5.16
C MET A 16 -18.85 38.94 5.20
N PHE A 17 -18.12 40.03 5.45
CA PHE A 17 -16.67 40.00 5.59
C PHE A 17 -16.25 39.11 6.77
N PHE A 18 -16.82 39.30 7.96
CA PHE A 18 -16.49 38.49 9.13
C PHE A 18 -16.87 37.01 8.95
N VAL A 19 -18.04 36.73 8.36
CA VAL A 19 -18.46 35.37 8.02
C VAL A 19 -17.47 34.73 7.04
N THR A 20 -17.02 35.47 6.02
CA THR A 20 -16.10 34.96 5.00
C THR A 20 -14.70 34.71 5.58
N VAL A 21 -14.20 35.61 6.42
CA VAL A 21 -12.91 35.48 7.12
C VAL A 21 -12.90 34.27 8.06
N ALA A 22 -14.04 33.93 8.66
CA ALA A 22 -14.16 32.74 9.50
C ALA A 22 -14.31 31.44 8.67
N ILE A 23 -15.16 31.44 7.65
CA ILE A 23 -15.50 30.22 6.89
C ILE A 23 -14.36 29.78 5.97
N ILE A 24 -13.65 30.70 5.29
CA ILE A 24 -12.62 30.33 4.30
C ILE A 24 -11.48 29.49 4.92
N PRO A 25 -10.87 29.89 6.06
CA PRO A 25 -9.82 29.08 6.69
C PRO A 25 -10.33 27.71 7.13
N ILE A 26 -11.55 27.63 7.69
CA ILE A 26 -12.15 26.39 8.16
C ILE A 26 -12.41 25.44 6.97
N ALA A 27 -12.98 25.95 5.87
CA ALA A 27 -13.21 25.18 4.66
C ALA A 27 -11.89 24.67 4.05
N ASN A 28 -10.84 25.50 4.04
CA ASN A 28 -9.53 25.11 3.56
C ASN A 28 -8.86 24.04 4.44
N LEU A 29 -9.00 24.15 5.76
CA LEU A 29 -8.52 23.12 6.70
C LEU A 29 -9.27 21.81 6.48
N PHE A 30 -10.59 21.86 6.39
CA PHE A 30 -11.44 20.70 6.11
C PHE A 30 -10.99 20.00 4.82
N LEU A 31 -10.93 20.72 3.70
CA LEU A 31 -10.49 20.16 2.41
C LEU A 31 -9.10 19.52 2.48
N LYS A 32 -8.15 20.14 3.19
CA LYS A 32 -6.81 19.58 3.38
C LYS A 32 -6.83 18.30 4.22
N THR A 33 -7.65 18.25 5.27
CA THR A 33 -7.83 17.07 6.11
C THR A 33 -8.42 15.93 5.31
N PHE A 34 -9.52 16.13 4.56
CA PHE A 34 -10.10 15.09 3.69
C PHE A 34 -9.10 14.54 2.68
N GLN A 35 -8.34 15.40 2.02
CA GLN A 35 -7.31 14.96 1.09
C GLN A 35 -6.20 14.16 1.76
N THR A 36 -5.90 14.46 3.02
CA THR A 36 -4.91 13.72 3.81
C THR A 36 -5.46 12.35 4.21
N ASP A 37 -6.69 12.30 4.73
CA ASP A 37 -7.32 11.05 5.16
C ASP A 37 -7.44 10.05 4.02
N VAL A 38 -7.88 10.49 2.84
CA VAL A 38 -7.94 9.64 1.64
C VAL A 38 -6.56 9.09 1.27
N LYS A 39 -5.51 9.93 1.29
CA LYS A 39 -4.15 9.48 0.98
C LYS A 39 -3.61 8.48 2.00
N VAL A 40 -3.95 8.65 3.27
CA VAL A 40 -3.55 7.72 4.35
C VAL A 40 -4.28 6.39 4.20
N ASP A 41 -5.58 6.41 3.90
CA ASP A 41 -6.35 5.20 3.63
C ASP A 41 -5.78 4.41 2.43
N ASP A 42 -5.44 5.11 1.34
CA ASP A 42 -4.82 4.49 0.16
C ASP A 42 -3.43 3.89 0.49
N LEU A 43 -2.61 4.59 1.29
CA LEU A 43 -1.34 4.06 1.75
C LEU A 43 -1.51 2.83 2.64
N ASN A 44 -2.51 2.84 3.53
CA ASN A 44 -2.79 1.70 4.40
C ASN A 44 -3.25 0.48 3.58
N LYS A 45 -4.13 0.66 2.60
CA LYS A 45 -4.53 -0.42 1.67
C LYS A 45 -3.32 -0.99 0.93
N LYS A 46 -2.42 -0.12 0.45
CA LYS A 46 -1.18 -0.55 -0.22
C LYS A 46 -0.29 -1.37 0.72
N ASN A 47 -0.07 -0.90 1.94
CA ASN A 47 0.75 -1.61 2.93
C ASN A 47 0.18 -2.99 3.27
N VAL A 48 -1.14 -3.09 3.48
CA VAL A 48 -1.81 -4.38 3.72
C VAL A 48 -1.63 -5.32 2.53
N ASN A 49 -1.73 -4.83 1.29
CA ASN A 49 -1.45 -5.64 0.10
C ASN A 49 0.01 -6.11 0.06
N ILE A 50 0.98 -5.24 0.39
CA ILE A 50 2.41 -5.59 0.45
C ILE A 50 2.66 -6.69 1.50
N GLU A 51 2.10 -6.56 2.69
CA GLU A 51 2.20 -7.56 3.76
C GLU A 51 1.58 -8.89 3.32
N ASN A 52 0.40 -8.86 2.71
CA ASN A 52 -0.24 -10.07 2.17
C ASN A 52 0.60 -10.73 1.06
N MET A 53 1.25 -9.96 0.19
CA MET A 53 2.16 -10.52 -0.83
C MET A 53 3.32 -11.27 -0.17
N ILE A 54 3.91 -10.70 0.88
CA ILE A 54 4.99 -11.34 1.65
C ILE A 54 4.50 -12.64 2.28
N GLU A 55 3.32 -12.64 2.92
CA GLU A 55 2.75 -13.85 3.53
C GLU A 55 2.43 -14.94 2.49
N ILE A 56 1.89 -14.56 1.33
CA ILE A 56 1.62 -15.51 0.24
C ILE A 56 2.91 -16.14 -0.26
N ILE A 57 4.00 -15.36 -0.37
CA ILE A 57 5.32 -15.90 -0.72
C ILE A 57 5.79 -16.84 0.38
N LYS A 58 5.70 -16.45 1.66
CA LYS A 58 6.15 -17.28 2.79
C LYS A 58 5.40 -18.60 2.92
N ALA A 59 4.15 -18.67 2.47
CA ALA A 59 3.38 -19.92 2.44
C ALA A 59 3.87 -20.93 1.38
N LYS A 60 4.83 -20.56 0.53
CA LYS A 60 5.40 -21.43 -0.50
C LYS A 60 6.40 -22.43 0.08
N LYS A 61 6.54 -23.55 -0.64
CA LYS A 61 7.52 -24.57 -0.28
C LYS A 61 8.93 -24.06 -0.56
N TYR A 62 9.90 -24.55 0.21
CA TYR A 62 11.31 -24.19 0.06
C TYR A 62 11.83 -24.35 -1.38
N GLU A 63 11.43 -25.43 -2.06
CA GLU A 63 11.79 -25.72 -3.45
C GLU A 63 11.24 -24.68 -4.44
N GLU A 64 10.08 -24.12 -4.16
CA GLU A 64 9.47 -23.07 -4.98
C GLU A 64 10.18 -21.73 -4.75
N ILE A 65 10.48 -21.39 -3.49
CA ILE A 65 11.22 -20.16 -3.13
C ILE A 65 12.60 -20.12 -3.78
N LEU A 66 13.29 -21.27 -3.84
CA LEU A 66 14.57 -21.39 -4.55
C LEU A 66 14.47 -20.94 -6.02
N ASN A 67 13.37 -21.29 -6.70
CA ASN A 67 13.14 -20.93 -8.10
C ASN A 67 12.75 -19.45 -8.26
N PHE A 68 12.25 -18.82 -7.20
CA PHE A 68 11.87 -17.42 -7.17
C PHE A 68 13.00 -16.48 -6.71
N ASN A 69 14.24 -16.95 -6.58
CA ASN A 69 15.34 -16.08 -6.20
C ASN A 69 15.65 -15.07 -7.32
N GLY A 70 15.48 -13.77 -7.05
CA GLY A 70 15.64 -12.72 -8.03
C GLY A 70 14.85 -11.44 -7.72
N LYS A 71 14.85 -10.52 -8.68
CA LYS A 71 14.08 -9.27 -8.65
C LYS A 71 12.97 -9.31 -9.67
N TYR A 72 11.80 -8.86 -9.27
CA TYR A 72 10.58 -8.86 -10.07
C TYR A 72 9.87 -7.52 -9.92
N GLU A 73 9.31 -7.06 -11.03
CA GLU A 73 8.53 -5.85 -11.11
C GLU A 73 7.10 -6.27 -11.44
N ILE A 74 6.20 -6.08 -10.48
CA ILE A 74 4.80 -6.48 -10.56
C ILE A 74 3.99 -5.26 -10.96
N SER A 75 3.34 -5.32 -12.13
CA SER A 75 2.47 -4.23 -12.60
C SER A 75 1.01 -4.46 -12.22
N GLU A 76 0.58 -5.72 -12.16
CA GLU A 76 -0.80 -6.11 -11.83
C GLU A 76 -0.82 -7.24 -10.80
N VAL A 77 -1.92 -7.35 -10.06
CA VAL A 77 -2.12 -8.44 -9.09
C VAL A 77 -2.06 -9.81 -9.76
N ASP A 78 -2.59 -9.93 -10.97
CA ASP A 78 -2.59 -11.20 -11.71
C ASP A 78 -1.18 -11.60 -12.16
N ASP A 79 -0.30 -10.64 -12.49
CA ASP A 79 1.11 -10.90 -12.77
C ASP A 79 1.82 -11.52 -11.55
N PHE A 80 1.52 -11.01 -10.34
CA PHE A 80 2.01 -11.61 -9.11
C PHE A 80 1.51 -13.05 -8.94
N TYR A 81 0.21 -13.30 -9.07
CA TYR A 81 -0.35 -14.63 -8.89
C TYR A 81 0.20 -15.65 -9.89
N ASN A 82 0.35 -15.24 -11.15
CA ASN A 82 0.90 -16.09 -12.19
C ASN A 82 2.38 -16.39 -11.95
N ARG A 83 3.17 -15.37 -11.60
CA ARG A 83 4.62 -15.50 -11.37
C ARG A 83 4.94 -16.39 -10.18
N PHE A 84 4.20 -16.26 -9.09
CA PHE A 84 4.39 -17.07 -7.88
C PHE A 84 3.48 -18.30 -7.81
N ALA A 85 2.83 -18.68 -8.92
CA ALA A 85 1.94 -19.83 -9.03
C ALA A 85 0.94 -19.95 -7.84
N VAL A 86 0.24 -18.85 -7.55
CA VAL A 86 -0.66 -18.76 -6.39
C VAL A 86 -1.99 -19.46 -6.69
N GLU A 87 -2.36 -20.43 -5.87
CA GLU A 87 -3.66 -21.12 -5.99
C GLU A 87 -4.81 -20.13 -5.84
N LYS A 88 -5.91 -20.36 -6.58
CA LYS A 88 -7.10 -19.48 -6.57
C LYS A 88 -7.65 -19.21 -5.16
N LYS A 89 -7.58 -20.17 -4.25
CA LYS A 89 -8.06 -20.02 -2.86
C LYS A 89 -7.26 -19.01 -2.02
N TYR A 90 -6.04 -18.67 -2.44
CA TYR A 90 -5.15 -17.72 -1.76
C TYR A 90 -5.03 -16.38 -2.52
N GLN A 91 -5.87 -16.17 -3.55
CA GLN A 91 -5.90 -14.91 -4.30
C GLN A 91 -6.73 -13.85 -3.55
N ILE A 92 -6.15 -13.25 -2.53
CA ILE A 92 -6.80 -12.32 -1.59
C ILE A 92 -6.37 -10.85 -1.75
N LEU A 93 -5.36 -10.57 -2.57
CA LEU A 93 -4.86 -9.22 -2.83
C LEU A 93 -5.93 -8.38 -3.51
N LYS A 94 -6.07 -7.13 -3.04
CA LYS A 94 -6.91 -6.14 -3.70
C LYS A 94 -6.19 -5.61 -4.93
N ASN A 95 -6.95 -5.19 -5.94
CA ASN A 95 -6.40 -4.57 -7.15
C ASN A 95 -5.40 -3.46 -6.79
N LEU A 96 -4.29 -3.42 -7.52
CA LEU A 96 -3.34 -2.31 -7.44
C LEU A 96 -4.00 -1.12 -8.11
N GLU A 97 -4.70 -0.30 -7.34
CA GLU A 97 -5.35 0.89 -7.86
C GLU A 97 -4.28 1.89 -8.33
N GLY A 98 -4.15 2.04 -9.65
CA GLY A 98 -3.30 3.05 -10.24
C GLY A 98 -3.77 4.45 -9.82
N ARG A 99 -2.86 5.25 -9.25
CA ARG A 99 -3.20 6.63 -8.90
C ARG A 99 -3.47 7.41 -10.18
N LYS A 100 -4.67 7.98 -10.29
CA LYS A 100 -4.95 8.99 -11.33
C LYS A 100 -4.21 10.26 -10.94
N ASP A 101 -3.28 10.68 -11.77
CA ASP A 101 -2.65 11.98 -11.60
C ASP A 101 -3.68 13.12 -11.84
N LYS A 102 -3.33 14.36 -11.49
CA LYS A 102 -4.20 15.54 -11.68
C LYS A 102 -4.62 15.79 -13.14
N LYS A 103 -4.07 15.02 -14.09
CA LYS A 103 -4.32 15.08 -15.53
C LYS A 103 -5.10 13.87 -16.06
N GLY A 104 -5.55 12.96 -15.18
CA GLY A 104 -6.35 11.80 -15.56
C GLY A 104 -5.56 10.65 -16.20
N LYS A 105 -4.23 10.69 -16.19
CA LYS A 105 -3.38 9.56 -16.56
C LYS A 105 -3.26 8.62 -15.35
N THR A 106 -3.60 7.36 -15.58
CA THR A 106 -3.35 6.27 -14.64
C THR A 106 -1.85 6.06 -14.57
N GLN A 107 -1.24 6.37 -13.43
CA GLN A 107 0.11 5.93 -13.14
C GLN A 107 -0.01 4.51 -12.54
N GLU A 108 0.33 3.50 -13.33
CA GLU A 108 0.45 2.13 -12.85
C GLU A 108 1.59 2.09 -11.82
N GLU A 109 1.22 1.96 -10.55
CA GLU A 109 2.18 1.91 -9.46
C GLU A 109 2.75 0.50 -9.41
N LYS A 110 3.94 0.35 -9.98
CA LYS A 110 4.62 -0.94 -10.04
C LYS A 110 5.24 -1.28 -8.67
N ILE A 111 5.04 -2.51 -8.23
CA ILE A 111 5.58 -3.03 -6.97
C ILE A 111 6.85 -3.82 -7.25
N ASN A 112 7.91 -3.55 -6.51
CA ASN A 112 9.16 -4.30 -6.64
C ASN A 112 9.22 -5.42 -5.61
N VAL A 113 9.38 -6.66 -6.07
CA VAL A 113 9.59 -7.84 -5.24
C VAL A 113 11.02 -8.33 -5.43
N GLU A 114 11.78 -8.47 -4.36
CA GLU A 114 13.13 -9.03 -4.37
C GLU A 114 13.18 -10.19 -3.37
N ILE A 115 13.57 -11.36 -3.86
CA ILE A 115 13.80 -12.55 -3.02
C ILE A 115 15.28 -12.88 -3.16
N LYS A 116 15.98 -12.89 -2.04
CA LYS A 116 17.43 -13.11 -2.00
C LYS A 116 17.78 -14.16 -0.98
N ARG A 117 18.51 -15.18 -1.41
CA ARG A 117 19.15 -16.14 -0.52
C ARG A 117 20.17 -15.45 0.40
N THR A 118 20.10 -15.73 1.69
CA THR A 118 21.09 -15.29 2.68
C THR A 118 22.20 -16.32 2.85
N ASP A 119 23.26 -15.94 3.57
CA ASP A 119 24.32 -16.87 3.96
C ASP A 119 23.92 -17.78 5.14
N GLU A 120 22.82 -17.45 5.82
CA GLU A 120 22.27 -18.20 6.94
C GLU A 120 21.47 -19.41 6.45
N TYR A 121 21.60 -20.54 7.18
CA TYR A 121 20.96 -21.79 6.81
C TYR A 121 20.64 -22.65 8.02
N PHE A 122 19.70 -23.56 7.81
CA PHE A 122 19.39 -24.68 8.67
C PHE A 122 19.79 -25.99 8.01
N ILE A 123 19.97 -27.02 8.83
CA ILE A 123 20.21 -28.39 8.36
C ILE A 123 18.89 -29.13 8.54
N ASN A 124 18.33 -29.61 7.43
CA ASN A 124 17.09 -30.40 7.48
C ASN A 124 17.36 -31.83 8.00
N GLU A 125 16.29 -32.60 8.21
CA GLU A 125 16.36 -33.99 8.71
C GLU A 125 17.23 -34.91 7.84
N SER A 126 17.39 -34.59 6.55
CA SER A 126 18.25 -35.32 5.61
C SER A 126 19.71 -34.87 5.61
N GLY A 127 20.11 -33.96 6.51
CA GLY A 127 21.46 -33.41 6.58
C GLY A 127 21.79 -32.37 5.50
N LYS A 128 20.81 -31.90 4.73
CA LYS A 128 21.00 -30.91 3.65
C LYS A 128 20.80 -29.50 4.18
N LYS A 129 21.56 -28.54 3.63
CA LYS A 129 21.44 -27.13 3.98
C LYS A 129 20.23 -26.50 3.29
N GLU A 130 19.33 -25.95 4.08
CA GLU A 130 18.20 -25.13 3.65
C GLU A 130 18.42 -23.68 4.09
N TYR A 131 18.53 -22.75 3.15
CA TYR A 131 18.95 -21.38 3.41
C TYR A 131 17.76 -20.49 3.75
N ILE A 132 17.99 -19.48 4.59
CA ILE A 132 16.99 -18.44 4.86
C ILE A 132 16.94 -17.51 3.64
N PHE A 133 15.75 -17.07 3.27
CA PHE A 133 15.56 -16.10 2.19
C PHE A 133 15.06 -14.78 2.75
N GLU A 134 15.67 -13.68 2.31
CA GLU A 134 15.16 -12.34 2.49
C GLU A 134 14.12 -12.06 1.41
N ILE A 135 12.91 -11.66 1.83
CA ILE A 135 11.83 -11.23 0.93
C ILE A 135 11.62 -9.73 1.16
N LYS A 136 11.75 -8.95 0.10
CA LYS A 136 11.53 -7.51 0.12
C LYS A 136 10.48 -7.15 -0.90
N VAL A 137 9.43 -6.46 -0.43
CA VAL A 137 8.36 -5.94 -1.29
C VAL A 137 8.27 -4.43 -1.05
N ASP A 138 8.66 -3.65 -2.07
CA ASP A 138 8.90 -2.21 -1.99
C ASP A 138 9.80 -1.81 -0.79
N LYS A 139 9.18 -1.30 0.28
CA LYS A 139 9.86 -0.80 1.49
C LYS A 139 9.80 -1.77 2.66
N ILE A 140 8.95 -2.81 2.57
CA ILE A 140 8.79 -3.80 3.63
C ILE A 140 9.72 -4.97 3.32
N LYS A 141 10.40 -5.46 4.36
CA LYS A 141 11.32 -6.59 4.30
C LYS A 141 10.92 -7.57 5.39
N ASP A 142 10.93 -8.84 5.05
CA ASP A 142 10.72 -9.97 5.96
C ASP A 142 11.61 -11.14 5.54
N TYR A 143 11.58 -12.23 6.29
CA TYR A 143 12.38 -13.43 6.05
C TYR A 143 11.51 -14.68 5.94
N TYR A 144 11.86 -15.52 4.97
CA TYR A 144 11.35 -16.87 4.87
C TYR A 144 12.31 -17.84 5.53
N PHE A 145 11.77 -18.59 6.49
CA PHE A 145 12.45 -19.65 7.20
C PHE A 145 11.98 -20.99 6.63
N PRO A 146 12.90 -21.89 6.23
CA PRO A 146 12.53 -23.25 5.85
C PRO A 146 11.79 -23.95 7.00
N ASP A 147 10.66 -24.57 6.70
CA ASP A 147 9.87 -25.31 7.71
C ASP A 147 10.64 -26.50 8.27
N PHE A 148 10.74 -26.55 9.60
CA PHE A 148 11.30 -27.70 10.32
C PHE A 148 10.28 -28.82 10.52
N ASP A 149 9.00 -28.48 10.61
CA ASP A 149 7.92 -29.42 10.92
C ASP A 149 7.27 -29.95 9.63
N LYS A 150 7.99 -30.79 8.89
CA LYS A 150 7.37 -31.59 7.81
C LYS A 150 6.63 -32.84 8.34
N ASN A 151 6.57 -33.03 9.66
CA ASN A 151 6.11 -34.26 10.31
C ASN A 151 5.12 -34.06 11.48
N SER A 152 4.12 -33.16 11.35
CA SER A 152 2.93 -33.19 12.25
C SER A 152 1.67 -33.66 11.53
#